data_AF-A0AAX6MUP6-F1
#
_entry.id   AF-A0AAX6MUP6-F1
#
_cell.length_a   1.000
_cell.length_b   1.000
_cell.length_c   1.000
_cell.angle_alpha   90.00
_cell.angle_beta   90.00
_cell.angle_gamma   90.00
#
_symmetry.space_group_name_H-M   'P 1'
#
loop_
_entity.id
_entity.type
_entity.pdbx_description
1 polymer ?
#
loop_
_entity_poly.entity_id
_entity_poly.type
_entity_poly.pdbx_seq_one_letter_code
_entity_poly.pdbx_strand_id
1 'polypeptide(L)'
;MAVGVKRKRTSETVVDVVAPLPQKIAKSIFNDVALKTSVTVPEDMEPQLKRIIESDRTPFEKKVWTLLCQIPRGHVSTYALLAARLGSSPRAVGNALRRNPFAPEVPCHRVVATGGALGGFKGKWPKDGEGITLDEKRKLLRGEGIKIDDKGRVLGTPWAAFN
;
A
#
# COMPACT_ATOMS: atom_id res chain seq x y z
N MET A 1 34.00 48.43 -10.65
CA MET A 1 34.24 47.09 -10.06
C MET A 1 33.14 46.82 -9.03
N ALA A 2 32.38 45.71 -9.19
CA ALA A 2 31.36 45.07 -8.31
C ALA A 2 30.34 46.00 -7.59
N VAL A 3 29.06 46.14 -7.96
CA VAL A 3 27.90 45.20 -8.06
C VAL A 3 27.69 44.33 -6.81
N GLY A 4 26.53 44.46 -6.12
CA GLY A 4 26.03 43.36 -5.29
C GLY A 4 25.09 43.62 -4.10
N VAL A 5 23.95 44.28 -4.32
CA VAL A 5 22.60 43.95 -3.77
C VAL A 5 22.44 43.59 -2.26
N LYS A 6 21.74 44.48 -1.55
CA LYS A 6 21.13 44.28 -0.22
C LYS A 6 20.15 43.08 -0.21
N ARG A 7 20.36 42.11 0.70
CA ARG A 7 19.40 41.03 1.00
C ARG A 7 18.31 41.55 1.94
N LYS A 8 17.07 41.65 1.45
CA LYS A 8 15.82 41.68 2.24
C LYS A 8 14.71 41.00 1.45
N ARG A 9 14.11 39.94 2.00
CA ARG A 9 12.70 39.48 1.86
C ARG A 9 12.59 38.09 2.49
N THR A 10 11.98 38.01 3.68
CA THR A 10 10.58 37.66 3.96
C THR A 10 10.21 36.22 3.60
N SER A 11 9.88 35.48 4.66
CA SER A 11 9.21 34.19 4.69
C SER A 11 7.89 34.22 3.89
N GLU A 12 7.81 33.43 2.82
CA GLU A 12 6.54 33.10 2.17
C GLU A 12 6.27 31.60 2.36
N THR A 13 5.26 31.36 3.17
CA THR A 13 4.59 30.07 3.37
C THR A 13 3.88 29.70 2.07
N VAL A 14 4.44 28.78 1.28
CA VAL A 14 3.72 28.13 0.19
C VAL A 14 2.81 27.05 0.79
N VAL A 15 1.56 27.43 1.04
CA VAL A 15 0.44 26.48 1.10
C VAL A 15 0.04 26.19 -0.35
N ASP A 16 0.58 25.11 -0.91
CA ASP A 16 0.10 24.60 -2.20
C ASP A 16 -1.33 24.09 -2.01
N VAL A 17 -2.27 24.91 -2.49
CA VAL A 17 -3.68 24.62 -2.63
C VAL A 17 -3.79 23.54 -3.71
N VAL A 18 -3.90 22.27 -3.31
CA VAL A 18 -4.19 21.17 -4.22
C VAL A 18 -5.61 21.36 -4.76
N ALA A 19 -5.71 21.92 -5.97
CA ALA A 19 -6.96 22.05 -6.69
C ALA A 19 -7.58 20.65 -6.91
N PRO A 20 -8.89 20.46 -6.63
CA PRO A 20 -9.56 19.19 -6.87
C PRO A 20 -9.54 18.86 -8.37
N LEU A 21 -9.03 17.68 -8.71
CA LEU A 21 -8.96 17.21 -10.09
C LEU A 21 -10.38 17.13 -10.69
N PRO A 22 -10.57 17.60 -11.94
CA PRO A 22 -11.88 17.66 -12.58
C PRO A 22 -12.45 16.25 -12.80
N GLN A 23 -13.72 16.08 -12.42
CA GLN A 23 -14.48 14.82 -12.40
C GLN A 23 -14.51 14.05 -13.73
N LYS A 24 -14.16 14.68 -14.86
CA LYS A 24 -14.11 14.03 -16.18
C LYS A 24 -12.92 13.08 -16.37
N ILE A 25 -11.82 13.26 -15.64
CA ILE A 25 -10.64 12.37 -15.72
C ILE A 25 -10.93 11.01 -15.06
N ALA A 26 -11.79 10.98 -14.03
CA ALA A 26 -12.16 9.76 -13.32
C ALA A 26 -12.84 8.70 -14.20
N LYS A 27 -13.61 9.12 -15.23
CA LYS A 27 -14.26 8.20 -16.18
C LYS A 27 -13.29 7.55 -17.18
N SER A 28 -12.16 8.19 -17.48
CA SER A 28 -11.14 7.60 -18.37
C SER A 28 -10.35 6.51 -17.65
N ILE A 29 -10.00 6.74 -16.39
CA ILE A 29 -9.36 5.73 -15.52
C ILE A 29 -10.29 4.52 -15.31
N PHE A 30 -11.60 4.77 -15.21
CA PHE A 30 -12.62 3.73 -15.10
C PHE A 30 -12.58 2.75 -16.28
N ASN A 31 -12.45 3.25 -17.51
CA ASN A 31 -12.48 2.39 -18.70
C ASN A 31 -11.21 1.56 -18.88
N ASP A 32 -10.03 2.10 -18.53
CA ASP A 32 -8.78 1.35 -18.63
C ASP A 32 -8.57 0.32 -17.50
N VAL A 33 -9.12 0.57 -16.31
CA VAL A 33 -9.03 -0.36 -15.17
C VAL A 33 -10.12 -1.44 -15.22
N ALA A 34 -11.34 -1.10 -15.66
CA ALA A 34 -12.47 -2.01 -15.66
C ALA A 34 -12.56 -2.90 -16.92
N LEU A 35 -12.11 -2.46 -18.10
CA LEU A 35 -12.31 -3.23 -19.35
C LEU A 35 -11.21 -4.26 -19.67
N LYS A 36 -10.11 -4.30 -18.90
CA LYS A 36 -9.02 -5.27 -19.13
C LYS A 36 -8.80 -6.28 -18.02
N THR A 37 -9.53 -6.18 -16.92
CA THR A 37 -9.21 -6.99 -15.75
C THR A 37 -10.38 -7.89 -15.40
N SER A 38 -10.34 -9.12 -15.90
CA SER A 38 -10.94 -10.28 -15.23
C SER A 38 -10.23 -10.49 -13.89
N VAL A 39 -10.42 -9.55 -12.96
CA VAL A 39 -9.88 -9.66 -11.60
C VAL A 39 -10.70 -10.71 -10.87
N THR A 40 -10.12 -11.88 -10.60
CA THR A 40 -10.67 -12.78 -9.60
C THR A 40 -10.31 -12.21 -8.23
N VAL A 41 -11.03 -11.17 -7.81
CA VAL A 41 -11.03 -10.75 -6.40
C VAL A 41 -11.99 -11.71 -5.68
N PRO A 42 -11.62 -12.21 -4.47
CA PRO A 42 -12.59 -12.89 -3.62
C PRO A 42 -13.86 -12.04 -3.44
N GLU A 43 -15.05 -12.64 -3.59
CA GLU A 43 -16.35 -11.95 -3.54
C GLU A 43 -16.55 -11.12 -2.24
N ASP A 44 -15.84 -11.48 -1.17
CA ASP A 44 -15.87 -10.80 0.13
C ASP A 44 -15.18 -9.42 0.16
N MET A 45 -14.55 -8.98 -0.95
CA MET A 45 -13.80 -7.71 -1.02
C MET A 45 -14.48 -6.60 -1.83
N GLU A 46 -15.67 -6.83 -2.40
CA GLU A 46 -16.39 -5.81 -3.18
C GLU A 46 -16.62 -4.48 -2.43
N PRO A 47 -17.03 -4.47 -1.14
CA PRO A 47 -17.19 -3.22 -0.40
C PRO A 47 -15.90 -2.42 -0.26
N GLN A 48 -14.76 -3.11 -0.09
CA GLN A 48 -13.44 -2.52 0.07
C GLN A 48 -12.97 -1.90 -1.25
N LEU A 49 -13.19 -2.59 -2.37
CA LEU A 49 -12.88 -2.05 -3.70
C LEU A 49 -13.66 -0.77 -3.98
N LYS A 50 -14.96 -0.76 -3.68
CA LYS A 50 -15.80 0.42 -3.83
C LYS A 50 -15.25 1.61 -3.03
N ARG A 51 -14.93 1.40 -1.73
CA ARG A 51 -14.33 2.43 -0.86
C ARG A 51 -12.99 2.96 -1.39
N ILE A 52 -12.14 2.09 -1.93
CA ILE A 52 -10.86 2.49 -2.53
C ILE A 52 -11.11 3.39 -3.75
N ILE A 53 -12.02 2.99 -4.63
CA ILE A 53 -12.32 3.70 -5.88
C ILE A 53 -12.89 5.09 -5.58
N GLU A 54 -13.83 5.18 -4.64
CA GLU A 54 -14.53 6.43 -4.27
C GLU A 54 -13.66 7.40 -3.44
N SER A 55 -12.53 6.95 -2.89
CA SER A 55 -11.67 7.79 -2.07
C SER A 55 -10.88 8.86 -2.83
N ASP A 56 -10.43 9.92 -2.15
CA ASP A 56 -9.59 10.98 -2.74
C ASP A 56 -8.09 10.64 -2.80
N ARG A 57 -7.76 9.35 -2.85
CA ARG A 57 -6.38 8.85 -2.82
C ARG A 57 -5.74 8.84 -4.20
N THR A 58 -4.40 8.83 -4.23
CA THR A 58 -3.69 8.92 -5.50
C THR A 58 -3.96 7.70 -6.38
N PRO A 59 -3.90 7.82 -7.73
CA PRO A 59 -4.11 6.68 -8.62
C PRO A 59 -3.18 5.50 -8.31
N PHE A 60 -1.93 5.78 -7.92
CA PHE A 60 -0.97 4.74 -7.54
C PHE A 60 -1.38 4.02 -6.25
N GLU A 61 -1.81 4.75 -5.22
CA GLU A 61 -2.30 4.13 -3.97
C GLU A 61 -3.51 3.24 -4.20
N LYS A 62 -4.49 3.72 -4.99
CA LYS A 62 -5.66 2.94 -5.37
C LYS A 62 -5.25 1.63 -6.06
N LYS A 63 -4.35 1.69 -7.05
CA LYS A 63 -3.82 0.50 -7.73
C LYS A 63 -3.16 -0.48 -6.77
N VAL A 64 -2.34 0.00 -5.83
CA VAL A 64 -1.68 -0.84 -4.81
C VAL A 64 -2.71 -1.55 -3.94
N TRP A 65 -3.73 -0.84 -3.45
CA TRP A 65 -4.74 -1.42 -2.56
C TRP A 65 -5.70 -2.36 -3.28
N THR A 66 -6.06 -2.06 -4.54
CA THR A 66 -6.84 -2.99 -5.37
C THR A 66 -6.07 -4.28 -5.62
N LEU A 67 -4.77 -4.19 -5.92
CA LEU A 67 -3.91 -5.38 -6.07
C LEU A 67 -3.80 -6.17 -4.77
N LEU A 68 -3.72 -5.47 -3.64
CA LEU A 68 -3.66 -6.06 -2.31
C LEU A 68 -4.91 -6.89 -1.97
N CYS A 69 -6.11 -6.44 -2.39
CA CYS A 69 -7.36 -7.18 -2.21
C CYS A 69 -7.41 -8.52 -2.96
N GLN A 70 -6.53 -8.76 -3.94
CA GLN A 70 -6.45 -10.05 -4.63
C GLN A 70 -5.77 -11.13 -3.79
N ILE A 71 -4.98 -10.76 -2.76
CA ILE A 71 -4.29 -11.75 -1.93
C ILE A 71 -5.32 -12.45 -1.05
N PRO A 72 -5.58 -13.75 -1.22
CA PRO A 72 -6.61 -14.45 -0.45
C PRO A 72 -6.23 -14.56 1.04
N ARG A 73 -7.24 -14.77 1.88
CA ARG A 73 -7.02 -15.06 3.31
C ARG A 73 -6.11 -16.29 3.46
N GLY A 74 -5.21 -16.24 4.43
CA GLY A 74 -4.26 -17.34 4.69
C GLY A 74 -3.09 -17.40 3.71
N HIS A 75 -2.95 -16.39 2.86
CA HIS A 75 -1.80 -16.21 1.99
C HIS A 75 -1.11 -14.87 2.26
N VAL A 76 0.20 -14.84 1.99
CA VAL A 76 1.00 -13.60 2.03
C VAL A 76 1.68 -13.40 0.68
N SER A 77 1.90 -12.15 0.30
CA SER A 77 2.80 -11.81 -0.81
C SER A 77 3.92 -10.89 -0.32
N THR A 78 4.81 -10.50 -1.23
CA THR A 78 5.96 -9.64 -0.88
C THR A 78 5.87 -8.28 -1.54
N TYR A 79 6.49 -7.27 -0.90
CA TYR A 79 6.64 -5.95 -1.52
C TYR A 79 7.29 -6.03 -2.91
N ALA A 80 8.20 -6.98 -3.11
CA ALA A 80 8.87 -7.22 -4.39
C ALA A 80 7.90 -7.71 -5.47
N LEU A 81 7.03 -8.67 -5.16
CA LEU A 81 6.05 -9.20 -6.11
C LEU A 81 5.00 -8.15 -6.49
N LEU A 82 4.47 -7.40 -5.52
CA LEU A 82 3.54 -6.31 -5.80
C LEU A 82 4.20 -5.24 -6.67
N ALA A 83 5.45 -4.87 -6.37
CA ALA A 83 6.19 -3.89 -7.14
C ALA A 83 6.43 -4.35 -8.57
N ALA A 84 6.81 -5.61 -8.77
CA ALA A 84 6.99 -6.21 -10.09
C ALA A 84 5.69 -6.16 -10.91
N ARG A 85 4.55 -6.54 -10.31
CA ARG A 85 3.24 -6.51 -10.98
C ARG A 85 2.81 -5.10 -11.38
N LEU A 86 3.12 -4.11 -10.55
CA LEU A 86 2.75 -2.70 -10.77
C LEU A 86 3.75 -1.91 -11.63
N GLY A 87 4.88 -2.51 -12.02
CA GLY A 87 5.97 -1.78 -12.69
C GLY A 87 6.55 -0.67 -11.82
N SER A 88 6.71 -0.93 -10.51
CA SER A 88 7.14 0.05 -9.51
C SER A 88 8.27 -0.48 -8.64
N SER A 89 8.60 0.24 -7.54
CA SER A 89 9.61 -0.19 -6.57
C SER A 89 8.98 -0.72 -5.28
N PRO A 90 9.61 -1.68 -4.58
CA PRO A 90 9.13 -2.16 -3.27
C PRO A 90 8.96 -1.03 -2.25
N ARG A 91 9.81 0.00 -2.33
CA ARG A 91 9.73 1.20 -1.47
C ARG A 91 8.48 2.02 -1.75
N ALA A 92 8.13 2.23 -3.02
CA ALA A 92 6.90 2.95 -3.40
C ALA A 92 5.66 2.20 -2.91
N VAL A 93 5.63 0.86 -3.09
CA VAL A 93 4.55 0.00 -2.56
C VAL A 93 4.48 0.10 -1.03
N GLY A 94 5.60 -0.01 -0.33
CA GLY A 94 5.66 0.14 1.12
C GLY A 94 5.10 1.49 1.61
N ASN A 95 5.39 2.58 0.90
CA ASN A 95 4.85 3.91 1.21
C ASN A 95 3.33 3.99 1.00
N ALA A 96 2.81 3.40 -0.08
CA ALA A 96 1.36 3.34 -0.32
C ALA A 96 0.64 2.49 0.74
N LEU A 97 1.21 1.35 1.13
CA LEU A 97 0.66 0.50 2.18
C LEU A 97 0.69 1.16 3.56
N ARG A 98 1.74 1.94 3.86
CA ARG A 98 1.84 2.74 5.08
C ARG A 98 0.73 3.78 5.21
N ARG A 99 0.22 4.31 4.09
CA ARG A 99 -0.82 5.33 4.05
C ARG A 99 -2.23 4.77 3.87
N ASN A 100 -2.41 3.45 3.95
CA ASN A 100 -3.71 2.80 3.82
C ASN A 100 -4.66 3.23 4.96
N PRO A 101 -5.71 4.03 4.68
CA PRO A 101 -6.68 4.45 5.69
C PRO A 101 -7.74 3.38 5.99
N PHE A 102 -7.79 2.32 5.18
CA PHE A 102 -8.79 1.25 5.25
C PHE A 102 -8.27 0.00 5.99
N ALA A 103 -7.17 0.13 6.72
CA ALA A 103 -6.65 -0.96 7.53
C ALA A 103 -7.54 -1.14 8.79
N PRO A 104 -7.84 -2.38 9.21
CA PRO A 104 -7.34 -3.66 8.71
C PRO A 104 -8.17 -4.31 7.59
N GLU A 105 -9.31 -3.74 7.19
CA GLU A 105 -10.20 -4.34 6.18
C GLU A 105 -9.50 -4.55 4.83
N VAL A 106 -8.71 -3.58 4.38
CA VAL A 106 -7.78 -3.74 3.25
C VAL A 106 -6.49 -4.37 3.80
N PRO A 107 -6.13 -5.61 3.39
CA PRO A 107 -5.29 -6.51 4.19
C PRO A 107 -3.79 -6.24 4.07
N CYS A 108 -3.33 -5.05 4.47
CA CYS A 108 -1.92 -4.65 4.34
C CYS A 108 -0.96 -5.49 5.20
N HIS A 109 -1.49 -6.24 6.19
CA HIS A 109 -0.72 -7.23 6.96
C HIS A 109 -0.28 -8.44 6.13
N ARG A 110 -0.94 -8.75 5.01
CA ARG A 110 -0.59 -9.86 4.10
C ARG A 110 0.66 -9.59 3.25
N VAL A 111 1.29 -8.41 3.35
CA VAL A 111 2.52 -8.07 2.62
C VAL A 111 3.73 -8.08 3.54
N VAL A 112 4.76 -8.84 3.17
CA VAL A 112 6.01 -9.01 3.93
C VAL A 112 7.25 -8.72 3.09
N ALA A 113 8.41 -8.60 3.72
CA ALA A 113 9.68 -8.49 3.01
C ALA A 113 10.06 -9.82 2.35
N THR A 114 10.91 -9.75 1.32
CA THR A 114 11.53 -10.95 0.74
C THR A 114 12.24 -11.74 1.84
N GLY A 115 12.10 -13.07 1.83
CA GLY A 115 12.60 -13.93 2.90
C GLY A 115 11.69 -14.01 4.14
N GLY A 116 10.46 -13.49 4.06
CA GLY A 116 9.41 -13.68 5.07
C GLY A 116 9.48 -12.73 6.26
N ALA A 117 10.46 -11.82 6.31
CA ALA A 117 10.59 -10.89 7.42
C ALA A 117 9.40 -9.90 7.49
N LEU A 118 8.87 -9.68 8.69
CA LEU A 118 7.79 -8.74 8.91
C LEU A 118 8.31 -7.29 8.82
N GLY A 119 7.85 -6.56 7.81
CA GLY A 119 8.08 -5.11 7.70
C GLY A 119 7.16 -4.29 8.61
N GLY A 120 7.39 -2.98 8.65
CA GLY A 120 6.57 -2.02 9.41
C GLY A 120 5.07 -2.12 9.10
N PHE A 121 4.24 -1.77 10.09
CA PHE A 121 2.79 -1.90 10.04
C PHE A 121 2.11 -0.63 10.57
N LYS A 122 0.96 -0.25 9.99
CA LYS A 122 0.21 0.99 10.31
C LYS A 122 1.08 2.25 10.41
N GLY A 123 2.11 2.33 9.56
CA GLY A 123 3.03 3.47 9.51
C GLY A 123 4.02 3.62 10.66
N LYS A 124 4.20 2.60 11.49
CA LYS A 124 5.30 2.52 12.46
C LYS A 124 6.33 1.48 12.03
N TRP A 125 7.60 1.80 12.25
CA TRP A 125 8.70 0.84 12.13
C TRP A 125 9.03 0.29 13.52
N PRO A 126 9.30 -1.01 13.66
CA PRO A 126 9.83 -1.57 14.90
C PRO A 126 11.20 -0.95 15.20
N LYS A 127 11.46 -0.64 16.47
CA LYS A 127 12.83 -0.51 16.97
C LYS A 127 13.21 -1.91 17.47
N ASP A 128 14.31 -2.45 16.97
CA ASP A 128 14.86 -3.76 17.39
C ASP A 128 13.95 -4.98 17.14
N GLY A 129 13.05 -4.90 16.15
CA GLY A 129 12.17 -6.01 15.78
C GLY A 129 10.95 -6.21 16.70
N GLU A 130 10.80 -5.34 17.70
CA GLU A 130 9.67 -5.31 18.63
C GLU A 130 8.83 -4.06 18.44
N GLY A 131 7.52 -4.18 18.67
CA GLY A 131 6.61 -3.06 18.65
C GLY A 131 5.15 -3.50 18.52
N ILE A 132 4.27 -2.76 19.20
CA ILE A 132 2.81 -2.97 19.26
C ILE A 132 2.22 -3.31 17.87
N THR A 133 2.72 -2.66 16.82
CA THR A 133 2.23 -2.85 15.44
C THR A 133 2.68 -4.16 14.79
N LEU A 134 3.84 -4.70 15.16
CA LEU A 134 4.25 -6.02 14.68
C LEU A 134 3.48 -7.14 15.38
N ASP A 135 3.16 -6.98 16.66
CA ASP A 135 2.33 -7.95 17.39
C ASP A 135 0.91 -7.99 16.83
N GLU A 136 0.32 -6.83 16.51
CA GLU A 136 -0.95 -6.74 15.78
C GLU A 136 -0.86 -7.47 14.42
N LYS A 137 0.19 -7.22 13.64
CA LYS A 137 0.40 -7.88 12.34
C LYS A 137 0.55 -9.39 12.48
N ARG A 138 1.34 -9.87 13.46
CA ARG A 138 1.50 -11.30 13.77
C ARG A 138 0.18 -11.94 14.18
N LYS A 139 -0.62 -11.25 15.00
CA LYS A 139 -1.93 -11.73 15.44
C LYS A 139 -2.90 -11.89 14.27
N LEU A 140 -2.95 -10.91 13.37
CA LEU A 140 -3.77 -10.98 12.16
C LEU A 140 -3.34 -12.15 11.26
N LEU A 141 -2.03 -12.27 10.99
CA LEU A 141 -1.48 -13.37 10.18
C LEU A 141 -1.79 -14.74 10.80
N ARG A 142 -1.54 -14.92 12.10
CA ARG A 142 -1.84 -16.17 12.81
C ARG A 142 -3.34 -16.47 12.81
N GLY A 143 -4.20 -15.47 12.96
CA GLY A 143 -5.66 -15.61 12.85
C GLY A 143 -6.15 -15.97 11.44
N GLU A 144 -5.31 -15.80 10.42
CA GLU A 144 -5.54 -16.31 9.07
C GLU A 144 -4.89 -17.68 8.81
N GLY A 145 -4.22 -18.28 9.79
CA GLY A 145 -3.55 -19.58 9.66
C GLY A 145 -2.11 -19.51 9.13
N ILE A 146 -1.53 -18.30 8.99
CA ILE A 146 -0.15 -18.13 8.56
C ILE A 146 0.81 -18.56 9.67
N LYS A 147 1.75 -19.45 9.33
CA LYS A 147 2.83 -19.89 10.23
C LYS A 147 3.97 -18.87 10.25
N ILE A 148 4.51 -18.61 11.43
CA ILE A 148 5.63 -17.69 11.66
C ILE A 148 6.67 -18.42 12.50
N ASP A 149 7.95 -18.37 12.11
CA ASP A 149 9.06 -19.00 12.83
C ASP A 149 9.45 -18.25 14.11
N ASP A 150 10.40 -18.83 14.86
CA ASP A 150 10.92 -18.26 16.11
C ASP A 150 11.65 -16.92 15.90
N LYS A 151 12.12 -16.67 14.66
CA LYS A 151 12.76 -15.41 14.25
C LYS A 151 11.73 -14.37 13.77
N GLY A 152 10.44 -14.67 13.86
CA GLY A 152 9.35 -13.77 13.46
C GLY A 152 9.15 -13.67 11.94
N ARG A 153 9.60 -14.65 11.15
CA ARG A 153 9.45 -14.68 9.69
C ARG A 153 8.27 -15.55 9.29
N VAL A 154 7.51 -15.09 8.30
CA VAL A 154 6.44 -15.88 7.70
C VAL A 154 7.02 -17.05 6.92
N LEU A 155 6.47 -18.24 7.16
CA LEU A 155 6.81 -19.47 6.46
C LEU A 155 5.90 -19.72 5.27
N GLY A 156 6.42 -20.40 4.25
CA GLY A 156 5.70 -20.78 3.04
C GLY A 156 6.06 -19.94 1.81
N THR A 157 5.48 -20.30 0.68
CA THR A 157 5.73 -19.64 -0.60
C THR A 157 4.86 -18.38 -0.72
N PRO A 158 5.44 -17.21 -1.05
CA PRO A 158 4.66 -16.02 -1.31
C PRO A 158 3.67 -16.22 -2.47
N TRP A 159 2.46 -15.77 -2.28
CA TRP A 159 1.42 -15.74 -3.31
C TRP A 159 1.80 -14.75 -4.41
N ALA A 160 1.85 -15.23 -5.65
CA ALA A 160 2.29 -14.49 -6.82
C ALA A 160 1.29 -14.54 -7.99
N ALA A 161 0.14 -15.19 -7.81
CA ALA A 161 -0.89 -15.37 -8.84
C ALA A 161 -1.77 -14.12 -9.02
N PHE A 162 -1.12 -12.96 -9.19
CA PHE A 162 -1.80 -11.70 -9.51
C PHE A 162 -2.31 -11.75 -10.96
N ASN A 163 -3.58 -11.37 -11.18
CA ASN A 163 -4.13 -11.21 -12.52
C ASN A 163 -3.75 -9.88 -13.14
#